data_AF-A0A7C3W7Q7-F1
#
_entry.id   AF-A0A7C3W7Q7-F1
#
_cell.length_a   1.000
_cell.length_b   1.000
_cell.length_c   1.000
_cell.angle_alpha   90.00
_cell.angle_beta   90.00
_cell.angle_gamma   90.00
#
_symmetry.space_group_name_H-M   'P 1'
#
loop_
_entity.id
_entity.type
_entity.pdbx_description
1 polymer ?
#
loop_
_entity_poly.entity_id
_entity_poly.type
_entity_poly.pdbx_seq_one_letter_code
_entity_poly.pdbx_strand_id
1 'polypeptide(L)'
;MVGRHNRRNSMSSIQLGIRSAVGPAGWAIACLCGWALVGSGVNPAQAASYTNDFVTDPMGAQLFGNAIVENEVLKLTINQNGQIGSLVLDDLDPSKKVAALVATFKLRIGGGTATPADGFSFNFAPDLPDGAFGEEGAGSGLTVAFDTYDNGGGEAPAIDIRFGGATLATKRYSLLRTGTGYVDVKIQVSADGKVDVFY
;
A
#
# COMPACT_ATOMS: atom_id res chain seq x y z
N MET A 1 -31.02 38.23 9.51
CA MET A 1 -31.70 36.92 9.55
C MET A 1 -30.86 35.94 8.76
N VAL A 2 -30.67 34.76 9.34
CA VAL A 2 -29.72 33.70 8.99
C VAL A 2 -30.21 32.87 7.80
N GLY A 3 -29.28 32.35 7.00
CA GLY A 3 -29.43 31.07 6.32
C GLY A 3 -28.65 30.97 5.01
N ARG A 4 -27.85 29.95 4.73
CA ARG A 4 -27.39 28.79 5.50
C ARG A 4 -26.20 28.25 4.70
N HIS A 5 -25.13 27.88 5.39
CA HIS A 5 -23.99 27.16 4.82
C HIS A 5 -24.45 25.84 4.19
N ASN A 6 -23.92 25.50 3.01
CA ASN A 6 -23.71 24.11 2.64
C ASN A 6 -22.45 23.99 1.78
N ARG A 7 -21.28 24.07 2.43
CA ARG A 7 -20.00 23.72 1.79
C ARG A 7 -19.83 22.21 1.94
N ARG A 8 -19.97 21.55 0.78
CA ARG A 8 -19.41 20.26 0.35
C ARG A 8 -18.72 19.43 1.43
N ASN A 9 -19.25 18.23 1.66
CA ASN A 9 -18.53 17.13 2.31
C ASN A 9 -17.22 16.87 1.55
N SER A 10 -16.12 17.37 2.09
CA SER A 10 -14.76 16.94 1.73
C SER A 10 -14.48 15.65 2.48
N MET A 11 -14.72 14.50 1.85
CA MET A 11 -14.13 13.24 2.32
C MET A 11 -12.68 13.21 1.85
N SER A 12 -11.77 13.64 2.72
CA SER A 12 -10.33 13.40 2.57
C SER A 12 -10.02 11.97 3.01
N SER A 13 -9.77 11.06 2.07
CA SER A 13 -9.17 9.75 2.34
C SER A 13 -7.69 9.77 1.91
N ILE A 14 -6.82 9.37 2.83
CA ILE A 14 -5.36 9.55 2.87
C ILE A 14 -4.67 8.17 2.90
N GLN A 15 -3.50 8.05 2.25
CA GLN A 15 -2.36 7.12 2.45
C GLN A 15 -2.02 6.10 1.34
N LEU A 16 -0.89 6.28 0.65
CA LEU A 16 -0.26 5.30 -0.24
C LEU A 16 1.11 4.82 0.32
N GLY A 17 1.54 3.61 -0.09
CA GLY A 17 2.56 2.73 0.50
C GLY A 17 4.02 3.15 0.48
N ILE A 18 4.75 2.67 1.49
CA ILE A 18 6.12 3.08 1.82
C ILE A 18 7.10 1.95 1.43
N ARG A 19 8.39 2.25 1.21
CA ARG A 19 9.52 1.30 1.04
C ARG A 19 10.36 1.33 2.34
N SER A 20 10.81 0.21 2.93
CA SER A 20 11.60 0.23 4.20
C SER A 20 12.73 -0.78 4.26
N ALA A 21 13.93 -0.32 4.65
CA ALA A 21 15.17 -1.08 4.64
C ALA A 21 15.52 -1.99 5.84
N VAL A 22 16.22 -3.07 5.49
CA VAL A 22 16.56 -4.38 6.13
C VAL A 22 17.00 -4.38 7.62
N GLY A 23 16.50 -5.37 8.38
CA GLY A 23 17.27 -6.37 9.16
C GLY A 23 17.67 -6.11 10.64
N PRO A 24 17.68 -7.14 11.52
CA PRO A 24 17.65 -6.96 12.99
C PRO A 24 19.03 -7.04 13.66
N ALA A 25 19.31 -6.14 14.60
CA ALA A 25 20.26 -6.38 15.67
C ALA A 25 20.01 -5.42 16.86
N GLY A 26 20.04 -5.97 18.08
CA GLY A 26 20.35 -5.20 19.29
C GLY A 26 19.21 -5.04 20.28
N TRP A 27 19.22 -5.88 21.30
CA TRP A 27 18.40 -5.80 22.51
C TRP A 27 18.85 -4.62 23.39
N ALA A 28 17.92 -3.97 24.09
CA ALA A 28 18.20 -3.32 25.37
C ALA A 28 16.92 -3.20 26.21
N ILE A 29 16.82 -4.07 27.23
CA ILE A 29 16.03 -3.82 28.43
C ILE A 29 16.88 -2.95 29.35
N ALA A 30 16.35 -1.82 29.81
CA ALA A 30 16.82 -1.18 31.04
C ALA A 30 15.63 -0.55 31.76
N CYS A 31 15.13 -1.25 32.76
CA CYS A 31 14.31 -0.71 33.82
C CYS A 31 15.25 0.01 34.80
N LEU A 32 15.04 1.30 35.06
CA LEU A 32 15.58 1.98 36.24
C LEU A 32 14.58 3.05 36.70
N CYS A 33 14.11 2.88 37.94
CA CYS A 33 13.38 3.87 38.70
C CYS A 33 14.31 5.04 39.10
N GLY A 34 13.82 6.28 39.01
CA GLY A 34 14.41 7.41 39.76
C GLY A 34 14.62 8.72 39.00
N TRP A 35 13.68 9.65 39.19
CA TRP A 35 13.84 11.12 39.30
C TRP A 35 14.43 11.93 38.12
N ALA A 36 13.50 12.62 37.44
CA ALA A 36 13.57 13.85 36.65
C ALA A 36 14.89 14.29 35.99
N LEU A 37 14.94 14.10 34.66
CA LEU A 37 15.58 15.04 33.73
C LEU A 37 14.46 15.70 32.92
N VAL A 38 14.46 17.04 32.84
CA VAL A 38 13.72 17.76 31.80
C VAL A 38 14.46 17.51 30.49
N GLY A 39 14.13 16.40 29.85
CA GLY A 39 14.53 16.09 28.48
C GLY A 39 13.56 16.75 27.53
N SER A 40 14.11 17.60 26.66
CA SER A 40 13.55 18.13 25.43
C SER A 40 12.42 17.26 24.88
N GLY A 41 11.26 17.88 24.61
CA GLY A 41 10.08 17.19 24.11
C GLY A 41 10.43 16.09 23.12
N VAL A 42 10.16 14.84 23.52
CA VAL A 42 9.84 13.79 22.57
C VAL A 42 8.55 14.23 21.90
N ASN A 43 8.69 15.10 20.90
CA ASN A 43 7.74 15.08 19.81
C ASN A 43 7.73 13.62 19.36
N PRO A 44 6.59 12.90 19.44
CA PRO A 44 6.53 11.59 18.81
C PRO A 44 7.03 11.81 17.38
N ALA A 45 8.03 11.03 16.96
CA ALA A 45 8.61 11.17 15.63
C ALA A 45 7.45 11.21 14.63
N GLN A 46 7.24 12.36 14.00
CA GLN A 46 6.13 12.52 13.07
C GLN A 46 6.43 11.61 11.89
N ALA A 47 5.61 10.56 11.75
CA ALA A 47 5.68 9.68 10.60
C ALA A 47 5.45 10.51 9.35
N ALA A 48 6.27 10.29 8.32
CA ALA A 48 6.03 10.92 7.04
C ALA A 48 4.72 10.39 6.44
N SER A 49 4.07 11.22 5.63
CA SER A 49 2.80 10.88 4.99
C SER A 49 2.85 11.28 3.53
N TYR A 50 2.31 10.42 2.68
CA TYR A 50 2.09 10.69 1.27
C TYR A 50 0.60 10.67 0.94
N THR A 51 0.15 11.61 0.12
CA THR A 51 -1.23 11.66 -0.39
C THR A 51 -1.21 12.24 -1.80
N ASN A 52 -2.02 11.67 -2.68
CA ASN A 52 -2.19 12.14 -4.04
C ASN A 52 -3.64 11.91 -4.49
N ASP A 53 -4.21 12.87 -5.19
CA ASP A 53 -5.55 12.79 -5.78
C ASP A 53 -5.51 12.50 -7.30
N PHE A 54 -4.30 12.36 -7.85
CA PHE A 54 -3.99 12.10 -9.25
C PHE A 54 -4.56 13.12 -10.23
N VAL A 55 -4.87 14.35 -9.77
CA VAL A 55 -5.22 15.47 -10.67
C VAL A 55 -4.03 15.86 -11.55
N THR A 56 -2.81 15.65 -11.04
CA THR A 56 -1.55 15.78 -11.78
C THR A 56 -0.66 14.56 -11.52
N ASP A 57 0.45 14.45 -12.26
CA ASP A 57 1.46 13.43 -11.99
C ASP A 57 1.93 13.45 -10.52
N PRO A 58 2.17 12.27 -9.92
CA PRO A 58 2.43 12.17 -8.50
C PRO A 58 3.86 12.59 -8.13
N MET A 59 4.02 13.82 -7.62
CA MET A 59 5.31 14.26 -7.07
C MET A 59 5.75 13.38 -5.89
N GLY A 60 7.05 13.10 -5.76
CA GLY A 60 7.59 12.20 -4.73
C GLY A 60 7.35 10.72 -5.02
N ALA A 61 7.04 10.41 -6.28
CA ALA A 61 6.81 9.06 -6.76
C ALA A 61 7.15 8.96 -8.25
N GLN A 62 7.36 7.73 -8.72
CA GLN A 62 7.68 7.42 -10.11
C GLN A 62 6.72 6.36 -10.65
N LEU A 63 6.23 6.61 -11.86
CA LEU A 63 5.44 5.65 -12.64
C LEU A 63 6.37 4.80 -13.49
N PHE A 64 6.17 3.49 -13.46
CA PHE A 64 6.93 2.53 -14.25
C PHE A 64 6.01 1.68 -15.13
N GLY A 65 6.56 1.21 -16.25
CA GLY A 65 5.86 0.35 -17.21
C GLY A 65 4.71 1.09 -17.89
N ASN A 66 3.53 0.47 -17.88
CA ASN A 66 2.30 0.99 -18.47
C ASN A 66 1.49 1.89 -17.52
N ALA A 67 1.97 2.14 -16.30
CA ALA A 67 1.26 2.96 -15.35
C ALA A 67 1.12 4.40 -15.84
N ILE A 68 -0.09 4.95 -15.75
CA ILE A 68 -0.41 6.30 -16.22
C ILE A 68 -1.41 6.98 -15.28
N VAL A 69 -1.25 8.28 -15.08
CA VAL A 69 -2.29 9.12 -14.48
C VAL A 69 -3.14 9.71 -15.61
N GLU A 70 -4.43 9.36 -15.62
CA GLU A 70 -5.36 9.85 -16.63
C GLU A 70 -6.76 9.94 -16.03
N ASN A 71 -7.46 11.06 -16.26
CA ASN A 71 -8.79 11.34 -15.71
C ASN A 71 -8.82 11.30 -14.17
N GLU A 72 -7.83 11.93 -13.51
CA GLU A 72 -7.78 12.04 -12.05
C GLU A 72 -7.65 10.68 -11.32
N VAL A 73 -7.07 9.69 -12.00
CA VAL A 73 -6.90 8.32 -11.50
C VAL A 73 -5.55 7.76 -11.93
N LEU A 74 -4.87 7.09 -11.01
CA LEU A 74 -3.77 6.18 -11.35
C LEU A 74 -4.31 4.89 -11.96
N LYS A 75 -3.94 4.63 -13.20
CA LYS A 75 -4.18 3.36 -13.89
C LYS A 75 -2.86 2.60 -13.92
N LEU A 76 -2.74 1.51 -13.14
CA LEU A 76 -1.55 0.64 -13.22
C LEU A 76 -1.51 -0.10 -14.56
N THR A 77 -2.66 -0.56 -15.02
CA THR A 77 -2.85 -1.19 -16.32
C THR A 77 -4.16 -0.70 -16.94
N ILE A 78 -4.23 -0.74 -18.27
CA ILE A 78 -5.46 -0.55 -19.04
C ILE A 78 -5.96 -1.90 -19.57
N ASN A 79 -7.18 -1.93 -20.12
CA ASN A 79 -7.76 -3.14 -20.71
C ASN A 79 -7.11 -3.51 -22.06
N GLN A 80 -5.85 -3.93 -21.98
CA GLN A 80 -5.04 -4.44 -23.07
C GLN A 80 -4.25 -5.63 -22.54
N ASN A 81 -3.89 -6.58 -23.41
CA ASN A 81 -3.11 -7.75 -22.99
C ASN A 81 -1.65 -7.37 -22.68
N GLY A 82 -1.03 -8.13 -21.77
CA GLY A 82 0.41 -8.05 -21.49
C GLY A 82 0.86 -6.72 -20.90
N GLN A 83 0.03 -6.11 -20.05
CA GLN A 83 0.33 -4.84 -19.40
C GLN A 83 0.96 -5.09 -18.03
N ILE A 84 1.92 -4.26 -17.66
CA ILE A 84 2.50 -4.23 -16.31
C ILE A 84 2.80 -2.78 -15.95
N GLY A 85 2.37 -2.34 -14.77
CA GLY A 85 2.64 -0.98 -14.33
C GLY A 85 2.68 -0.87 -12.83
N SER A 86 3.49 0.06 -12.36
CA SER A 86 3.72 0.28 -10.93
C SER A 86 3.87 1.76 -10.63
N LEU A 87 3.42 2.16 -9.45
CA LEU A 87 3.77 3.43 -8.83
C LEU A 87 4.68 3.14 -7.63
N VAL A 88 5.83 3.80 -7.61
CA VAL A 88 6.86 3.65 -6.58
C VAL A 88 7.03 5.00 -5.90
N LEU A 89 6.86 5.04 -4.58
CA LEU A 89 7.17 6.25 -3.81
C LEU A 89 8.66 6.35 -3.51
N ASP A 90 9.15 7.59 -3.42
CA ASP A 90 10.42 7.87 -2.77
C ASP A 90 10.37 7.43 -1.28
N ASP A 91 11.53 7.20 -0.67
CA ASP A 91 11.60 6.90 0.77
C ASP A 91 11.09 8.11 1.57
N LEU A 92 9.96 7.93 2.26
CA LEU A 92 9.29 8.99 3.02
C LEU A 92 9.99 9.26 4.35
N ASP A 93 10.68 8.28 4.91
CA ASP A 93 11.29 8.33 6.25
C ASP A 93 12.75 7.85 6.19
N PRO A 94 13.62 8.51 5.40
CA PRO A 94 14.96 8.04 5.16
C PRO A 94 15.75 7.91 6.45
N SER A 95 16.40 6.77 6.61
CA SER A 95 17.19 6.39 7.80
C SER A 95 16.38 6.26 9.10
N LYS A 96 15.04 6.22 9.06
CA LYS A 96 14.22 5.95 10.24
C LYS A 96 13.59 4.56 10.18
N LYS A 97 13.31 4.00 11.36
CA LYS A 97 12.52 2.78 11.48
C LYS A 97 11.04 3.12 11.43
N VAL A 98 10.32 2.43 10.56
CA VAL A 98 8.85 2.49 10.52
C VAL A 98 8.31 1.43 11.48
N ALA A 99 7.79 1.88 12.62
CA ALA A 99 7.19 0.97 13.60
C ALA A 99 5.79 0.50 13.17
N ALA A 100 5.03 1.35 12.47
CA ALA A 100 3.68 1.07 12.03
C ALA A 100 3.41 1.76 10.70
N LEU A 101 2.49 1.19 9.92
CA LEU A 101 2.13 1.68 8.58
C LEU A 101 0.62 1.63 8.43
N VAL A 102 0.05 2.64 7.79
CA VAL A 102 -1.32 2.59 7.26
C VAL A 102 -1.28 3.04 5.80
N ALA A 103 -1.87 2.24 4.93
CA ALA A 103 -2.15 2.57 3.55
C ALA A 103 -3.65 2.47 3.30
N THR A 104 -4.25 3.49 2.71
CA THR A 104 -5.64 3.46 2.22
C THR A 104 -5.75 4.00 0.81
N PHE A 105 -6.49 3.29 -0.03
CA PHE A 105 -6.71 3.69 -1.41
C PHE A 105 -8.07 3.21 -1.89
N LYS A 106 -8.59 3.91 -2.90
CA LYS A 106 -9.77 3.47 -3.64
C LYS A 106 -9.32 2.57 -4.77
N LEU A 107 -9.77 1.33 -4.74
CA LEU A 107 -9.38 0.30 -5.70
C LEU A 107 -10.51 0.06 -6.70
N ARG A 108 -10.16 0.00 -7.99
CA ARG A 108 -11.03 -0.57 -9.02
C ARG A 108 -10.28 -1.63 -9.81
N ILE A 109 -10.78 -2.86 -9.73
CA ILE A 109 -10.39 -3.96 -10.62
C ILE A 109 -11.56 -4.18 -11.58
N GLY A 110 -11.43 -3.66 -12.79
CA GLY A 110 -12.55 -3.48 -13.69
C GLY A 110 -12.13 -3.34 -15.15
N GLY A 111 -13.11 -3.40 -16.05
CA GLY A 111 -12.81 -3.63 -17.47
C GLY A 111 -12.38 -5.07 -17.73
N GLY A 112 -12.00 -5.40 -18.97
CA GLY A 112 -11.55 -6.74 -19.33
C GLY A 112 -12.65 -7.80 -19.33
N THR A 113 -12.23 -9.06 -19.18
CA THR A 113 -13.02 -10.27 -19.35
C THR A 113 -13.79 -10.65 -18.07
N ALA A 114 -14.54 -11.77 -18.12
CA ALA A 114 -15.21 -12.31 -16.93
C ALA A 114 -14.24 -12.93 -15.92
N THR A 115 -13.14 -13.51 -16.40
CA THR A 115 -12.03 -14.05 -15.60
C THR A 115 -10.88 -13.04 -15.63
N PRO A 116 -10.79 -12.12 -14.63
CA PRO A 116 -9.74 -11.12 -14.58
C PRO A 116 -8.37 -11.75 -14.34
N ALA A 117 -7.32 -11.11 -14.85
CA ALA A 117 -5.94 -11.50 -14.62
C ALA A 117 -5.00 -10.29 -14.78
N ASP A 118 -3.83 -10.28 -14.14
CA ASP A 118 -3.36 -11.23 -13.12
C ASP A 118 -3.63 -10.70 -11.71
N GLY A 119 -3.50 -9.39 -11.50
CA GLY A 119 -3.84 -8.75 -10.24
C GLY A 119 -3.03 -7.48 -10.01
N PHE A 120 -2.81 -7.14 -8.74
CA PHE A 120 -1.83 -6.13 -8.35
C PHE A 120 -1.33 -6.41 -6.93
N SER A 121 -0.29 -5.70 -6.50
CA SER A 121 0.24 -5.82 -5.14
C SER A 121 0.53 -4.48 -4.49
N PHE A 122 0.34 -4.43 -3.18
CA PHE A 122 0.92 -3.41 -2.32
C PHE A 122 2.22 -3.95 -1.72
N ASN A 123 3.30 -3.20 -1.81
CA ASN A 123 4.62 -3.65 -1.36
C ASN A 123 5.26 -2.60 -0.44
N PHE A 124 5.85 -3.06 0.65
CA PHE A 124 6.63 -2.27 1.58
C PHE A 124 7.97 -2.94 1.86
N ALA A 125 9.03 -2.51 1.17
CA ALA A 125 10.33 -3.18 1.22
C ALA A 125 11.55 -2.25 0.99
N PRO A 126 12.77 -2.66 1.38
CA PRO A 126 14.02 -1.87 1.29
C PRO A 126 14.49 -1.55 -0.11
N ASP A 127 14.22 -2.51 -0.98
CA ASP A 127 15.02 -2.96 -2.12
C ASP A 127 14.10 -3.15 -3.31
N LEU A 128 13.05 -2.36 -3.28
CA LEU A 128 11.93 -2.42 -4.14
C LEU A 128 12.43 -1.70 -5.43
N PRO A 129 12.30 -2.28 -6.63
CA PRO A 129 13.07 -1.84 -7.80
C PRO A 129 12.54 -0.53 -8.39
N ASP A 130 13.39 0.18 -9.12
CA ASP A 130 13.02 1.28 -10.02
C ASP A 130 12.52 0.69 -11.35
N GLY A 131 11.41 -0.02 -11.29
CA GLY A 131 10.84 -0.76 -12.41
C GLY A 131 9.44 -1.27 -12.13
N ALA A 132 8.79 -1.78 -13.17
CA ALA A 132 7.44 -2.33 -13.07
C ALA A 132 7.46 -3.77 -12.53
N PHE A 133 6.49 -4.10 -11.68
CA PHE A 133 6.25 -5.40 -11.06
C PHE A 133 4.74 -5.64 -10.91
N GLY A 134 4.35 -6.92 -10.85
CA GLY A 134 2.95 -7.37 -10.87
C GLY A 134 2.37 -7.73 -9.50
N GLU A 135 1.32 -8.53 -9.53
CA GLU A 135 0.60 -9.11 -8.38
C GLU A 135 1.48 -9.90 -7.43
N GLU A 136 2.54 -10.53 -7.93
CA GLU A 136 3.49 -11.29 -7.10
C GLU A 136 4.39 -10.39 -6.23
N GLY A 137 4.37 -9.08 -6.49
CA GLY A 137 5.13 -8.09 -5.73
C GLY A 137 6.60 -8.05 -6.08
N ALA A 138 7.34 -7.27 -5.28
CA ALA A 138 8.78 -7.12 -5.40
C ALA A 138 9.41 -6.76 -4.05
N GLY A 139 10.74 -6.88 -3.96
CA GLY A 139 11.50 -6.60 -2.76
C GLY A 139 11.37 -7.67 -1.67
N SER A 140 12.09 -7.50 -0.58
CA SER A 140 12.21 -8.47 0.51
C SER A 140 11.29 -8.22 1.72
N GLY A 141 10.41 -7.21 1.64
CA GLY A 141 9.57 -6.76 2.75
C GLY A 141 8.17 -7.36 2.73
N LEU A 142 7.19 -6.57 3.14
CA LEU A 142 5.77 -6.93 3.12
C LEU A 142 5.22 -6.82 1.70
N THR A 143 4.54 -7.87 1.24
CA THR A 143 3.72 -7.85 0.02
C THR A 143 2.29 -8.24 0.39
N VAL A 144 1.31 -7.43 -0.01
CA VAL A 144 -0.11 -7.79 -0.01
C VAL A 144 -0.53 -7.95 -1.46
N ALA A 145 -0.61 -9.19 -1.92
CA ALA A 145 -0.94 -9.54 -3.29
C ALA A 145 -2.46 -9.72 -3.42
N PHE A 146 -3.07 -9.02 -4.39
CA PHE A 146 -4.45 -9.21 -4.80
C PHE A 146 -4.42 -9.99 -6.11
N ASP A 147 -4.31 -11.30 -6.00
CA ASP A 147 -4.22 -12.24 -7.11
C ASP A 147 -5.62 -12.58 -7.60
N THR A 148 -5.89 -12.26 -8.85
CA THR A 148 -7.21 -12.40 -9.46
C THR A 148 -7.35 -13.66 -10.32
N TYR A 149 -6.26 -14.39 -10.57
CA TYR A 149 -6.22 -15.44 -11.56
C TYR A 149 -5.54 -16.72 -11.07
N ASP A 150 -6.28 -17.82 -11.11
CA ASP A 150 -5.75 -19.15 -10.81
C ASP A 150 -4.89 -19.65 -11.98
N ASN A 151 -3.57 -19.54 -11.84
CA ASN A 151 -2.58 -20.17 -12.72
C ASN A 151 -2.54 -21.70 -12.58
N GLY A 152 -3.18 -22.27 -11.56
CA GLY A 152 -3.51 -23.69 -11.41
C GLY A 152 -3.05 -24.28 -10.09
N GLY A 153 -3.92 -25.11 -9.49
CA GLY A 153 -3.75 -25.58 -8.12
C GLY A 153 -4.79 -24.98 -7.19
N GLY A 154 -5.61 -24.06 -7.71
CA GLY A 154 -6.60 -23.36 -6.93
C GLY A 154 -5.87 -22.54 -5.92
N GLU A 155 -5.00 -21.61 -6.32
CA GLU A 155 -4.25 -20.66 -5.49
C GLU A 155 -4.95 -19.30 -5.42
N ALA A 156 -5.69 -18.94 -6.48
CA ALA A 156 -6.40 -17.69 -6.63
C ALA A 156 -7.86 -17.92 -7.11
N PRO A 157 -8.74 -16.91 -7.13
CA PRO A 157 -8.55 -15.55 -6.61
C PRO A 157 -8.26 -15.51 -5.10
N ALA A 158 -7.24 -14.75 -4.71
CA ALA A 158 -6.79 -14.67 -3.33
C ALA A 158 -6.20 -13.30 -2.97
N ILE A 159 -6.30 -12.96 -1.69
CA ILE A 159 -5.43 -11.95 -1.09
C ILE A 159 -4.40 -12.68 -0.24
N ASP A 160 -3.13 -12.55 -0.60
CA ASP A 160 -2.00 -13.09 0.16
C ASP A 160 -1.27 -12.00 0.93
N ILE A 161 -0.85 -12.33 2.14
CA ILE A 161 0.09 -11.52 2.92
C ILE A 161 1.41 -12.29 2.94
N ARG A 162 2.46 -11.69 2.41
CA ARG A 162 3.80 -12.27 2.30
C ARG A 162 4.83 -11.37 2.97
N PHE A 163 5.87 -11.96 3.55
CA PHE A 163 7.02 -11.22 4.10
C PHE A 163 8.31 -11.98 3.81
N GLY A 164 9.33 -11.30 3.28
CA GLY A 164 10.59 -11.97 2.92
C GLY A 164 10.42 -13.07 1.87
N GLY A 165 9.42 -12.93 0.98
CA GLY A 165 9.05 -13.94 -0.02
C GLY A 165 8.23 -15.13 0.51
N ALA A 166 7.97 -15.22 1.82
CA ALA A 166 7.16 -16.29 2.39
C ALA A 166 5.71 -15.85 2.58
N THR A 167 4.75 -16.66 2.13
CA THR A 167 3.31 -16.44 2.40
C THR A 167 2.99 -16.75 3.85
N LEU A 168 2.47 -15.75 4.57
CA LEU A 168 2.09 -15.84 5.97
C LEU A 168 0.58 -16.07 6.16
N ALA A 169 -0.23 -15.53 5.25
CA ALA A 169 -1.68 -15.71 5.27
C ALA A 169 -2.25 -15.62 3.86
N THR A 170 -3.34 -16.34 3.63
CA THR A 170 -4.08 -16.36 2.38
C THR A 170 -5.57 -16.30 2.67
N LYS A 171 -6.28 -15.40 2.01
CA LYS A 171 -7.75 -15.36 2.01
C LYS A 171 -8.26 -15.60 0.60
N ARG A 172 -9.01 -16.68 0.41
CA ARG A 172 -9.62 -17.02 -0.89
C ARG A 172 -10.93 -16.32 -1.14
N TYR A 173 -11.18 -16.04 -2.41
CA TYR A 173 -12.37 -15.42 -2.93
C TYR A 173 -12.87 -16.19 -4.15
N SER A 174 -14.19 -16.15 -4.38
CA SER A 174 -14.75 -16.69 -5.63
C SER A 174 -14.46 -15.77 -6.83
N LEU A 175 -14.24 -14.48 -6.58
CA LEU A 175 -13.90 -13.46 -7.57
C LEU A 175 -13.29 -12.25 -6.85
N LEU A 176 -12.18 -11.73 -7.38
CA LEU A 176 -11.58 -10.46 -6.96
C LEU A 176 -11.70 -9.43 -8.08
N ARG A 177 -12.89 -8.84 -8.19
CA ARG A 177 -13.22 -7.83 -9.20
C ARG A 177 -14.24 -6.85 -8.62
N THR A 178 -14.07 -5.56 -8.88
CA THR A 178 -14.97 -4.51 -8.38
C THR A 178 -15.90 -3.97 -9.47
N GLY A 179 -15.67 -4.34 -10.74
CA GLY A 179 -16.50 -3.94 -11.87
C GLY A 179 -16.29 -2.48 -12.25
N THR A 180 -17.35 -1.67 -12.26
CA THR A 180 -17.26 -0.24 -12.60
C THR A 180 -17.02 0.65 -11.38
N GLY A 181 -17.21 0.13 -10.17
CA GLY A 181 -17.08 0.86 -8.92
C GLY A 181 -15.69 0.78 -8.30
N TYR A 182 -15.42 1.73 -7.40
CA TYR A 182 -14.29 1.70 -6.50
C TYR A 182 -14.71 1.13 -5.14
N VAL A 183 -13.83 0.36 -4.52
CA VAL A 183 -13.95 -0.09 -3.12
C VAL A 183 -12.85 0.56 -2.28
N ASP A 184 -13.13 0.77 -1.00
CA ASP A 184 -12.12 1.28 -0.07
C ASP A 184 -11.24 0.12 0.42
N VAL A 185 -9.93 0.27 0.26
CA VAL A 185 -8.94 -0.67 0.78
C VAL A 185 -8.17 -0.02 1.91
N LYS A 186 -7.92 -0.77 2.98
CA LYS A 186 -7.00 -0.37 4.05
C LYS A 186 -6.06 -1.50 4.39
N ILE A 187 -4.77 -1.21 4.42
CA ILE A 187 -3.72 -2.09 4.92
C ILE A 187 -3.09 -1.41 6.13
N GLN A 188 -3.07 -2.09 7.27
CA GLN A 188 -2.51 -1.57 8.51
C GLN A 188 -1.50 -2.57 9.08
N VAL A 189 -0.28 -2.09 9.33
CA VAL A 189 0.75 -2.79 10.09
C VAL A 189 0.85 -2.12 11.46
N SER A 190 0.59 -2.88 12.52
CA SER A 190 0.71 -2.41 13.90
C SER A 190 2.15 -2.59 14.41
N ALA A 191 2.52 -1.90 15.50
CA ALA A 191 3.88 -1.91 16.04
C ALA A 191 4.39 -3.28 16.50
N ASP A 192 3.49 -4.23 16.72
CA ASP A 192 3.76 -5.63 17.04
C ASP A 192 3.92 -6.52 15.79
N GLY A 193 3.85 -5.94 14.59
CA GLY A 193 3.97 -6.65 13.32
C GLY A 193 2.66 -7.26 12.81
N LYS A 194 1.52 -7.03 13.48
CA LYS A 194 0.22 -7.50 12.99
C LYS A 194 -0.19 -6.75 11.72
N VAL A 195 -0.55 -7.50 10.68
CA VAL A 195 -1.09 -6.97 9.42
C VAL A 195 -2.60 -7.19 9.36
N ASP A 196 -3.36 -6.11 9.20
CA ASP A 196 -4.80 -6.13 8.94
C ASP A 196 -5.07 -5.60 7.52
N VAL A 197 -5.85 -6.33 6.74
CA VAL A 197 -6.29 -5.94 5.38
C VAL A 197 -7.82 -5.87 5.35
N PHE A 198 -8.34 -4.72 4.92
CA PHE A 198 -9.76 -4.48 4.69
C PHE A 198 -9.98 -4.30 3.19
N TYR A 199 -10.85 -5.13 2.60
CA TYR A 199 -11.26 -5.17 1.20
C TYR A 199 -12.72 -5.62 1.10
#